data_AF-A0AAJ8JP09-F1
#
_entry.id   AF-A0AAJ8JP09-F1
#
_cell.length_a   1.000
_cell.length_b   1.000
_cell.length_c   1.000
_cell.angle_alpha   90.00
_cell.angle_beta   90.00
_cell.angle_gamma   90.00
#
_symmetry.space_group_name_H-M   'P 1'
#
loop_
_entity.id
_entity.type
_entity.pdbx_description
1 polymer ?
#
loop_
_entity_poly.entity_id
_entity_poly.type
_entity_poly.pdbx_seq_one_letter_code
_entity_poly.pdbx_strand_id
1 'polypeptide(L)'
;MSRSGALDDSEIQSEMNKMVAFISQEAREKAREIQVKADEEFAIEKAKIVRQESLAIDAQYDKKRKQAEVSWKIAQSTAINGSRLQVLQSRNEHLENLFDEADKQTKTLSSGEKYREAVENLILEVLLKLLSSDVTLSHRPKDTELVKEASAAAQKRYKELSGRESTVSFESSLPDDGAGGVIGSSLAGRIKVDNTLEERLKILEEKMLPELRFDLFGPNENRKFYT
;
A
#
# COMPACT_ATOMS: atom_id res chain seq x y z
N MET A 1 65.88 -85.61 55.68
CA MET A 1 66.04 -84.30 54.99
C MET A 1 66.29 -84.61 53.51
N SER A 2 65.27 -84.72 52.68
CA SER A 2 65.49 -85.08 51.27
C SER A 2 64.36 -84.55 50.42
N ARG A 3 64.64 -83.46 49.69
CA ARG A 3 63.82 -82.97 48.59
C ARG A 3 64.04 -83.92 47.41
N SER A 4 63.00 -84.66 47.03
CA SER A 4 62.92 -85.38 45.75
C SER A 4 62.38 -84.41 44.70
N GLY A 5 63.20 -83.46 44.29
CA GLY A 5 62.95 -82.59 43.14
C GLY A 5 64.02 -82.83 42.08
N ALA A 6 63.63 -82.95 40.82
CA ALA A 6 64.55 -83.24 39.70
C ALA A 6 65.42 -82.03 39.28
N LEU A 7 65.39 -80.93 40.04
CA LEU A 7 66.05 -79.65 39.75
C LEU A 7 66.64 -79.06 41.04
N ASP A 8 67.77 -78.35 40.91
CA ASP A 8 68.45 -77.66 42.01
C ASP A 8 67.68 -76.40 42.45
N ASP A 9 67.83 -75.98 43.71
CA ASP A 9 67.10 -74.83 44.29
C ASP A 9 67.36 -73.51 43.51
N SER A 10 68.56 -73.39 42.92
CA SER A 10 68.94 -72.28 42.05
C SER A 10 68.18 -72.29 40.71
N GLU A 11 67.91 -73.47 40.16
CA GLU A 11 67.14 -73.68 38.93
C GLU A 11 65.66 -73.39 39.17
N ILE A 12 65.11 -73.80 40.33
CA ILE A 12 63.73 -73.50 40.74
C ILE A 12 63.52 -71.99 40.88
N GLN A 13 64.47 -71.26 41.48
CA GLN A 13 64.39 -69.80 41.59
C GLN A 13 64.47 -69.11 40.21
N SER A 14 65.29 -69.65 39.29
CA SER A 14 65.41 -69.15 37.92
C SER A 14 64.10 -69.32 37.13
N GLU A 15 63.47 -70.49 37.23
CA GLU A 15 62.17 -70.76 36.60
C GLU A 15 61.04 -69.92 37.21
N MET A 16 61.01 -69.72 38.53
CA MET A 16 60.06 -68.79 39.16
C MET A 16 60.25 -67.36 38.67
N ASN A 17 61.49 -66.88 38.54
CA ASN A 17 61.77 -65.55 38.02
C ASN A 17 61.34 -65.41 36.55
N LYS A 18 61.50 -66.45 35.72
CA LYS A 18 60.97 -66.49 34.35
C LYS A 18 59.43 -66.43 34.33
N MET A 19 58.76 -67.16 35.22
CA MET A 19 57.30 -67.09 35.35
C MET A 19 56.81 -65.70 35.77
N VAL A 20 57.47 -65.06 36.75
CA VAL A 20 57.14 -63.68 37.16
C VAL A 20 57.40 -62.68 36.03
N ALA A 21 58.49 -62.84 35.28
CA ALA A 21 58.81 -62.00 34.12
C ALA A 21 57.77 -62.16 33.01
N PHE A 22 57.32 -63.39 32.74
CA PHE A 22 56.25 -63.68 31.77
C PHE A 22 54.93 -63.00 32.18
N ILE A 23 54.48 -63.20 33.43
CA ILE A 23 53.25 -62.56 33.95
C ILE A 23 53.36 -61.03 33.88
N SER A 24 54.53 -60.48 34.21
CA SER A 24 54.77 -59.03 34.14
C SER A 24 54.76 -58.50 32.70
N GLN A 25 55.27 -59.28 31.75
CA GLN A 25 55.26 -58.92 30.33
C GLN A 25 53.84 -59.00 29.76
N GLU A 26 53.11 -60.06 30.06
CA GLU A 26 51.71 -60.24 29.66
C GLU A 26 50.82 -59.11 30.21
N ALA A 27 51.00 -58.74 31.50
CA ALA A 27 50.29 -57.61 32.11
C ALA A 27 50.60 -56.27 31.42
N ARG A 28 51.88 -56.02 31.05
CA ARG A 28 52.27 -54.80 30.32
C ARG A 28 51.72 -54.79 28.90
N GLU A 29 51.69 -55.93 28.22
CA GLU A 29 51.13 -56.04 26.89
C GLU A 29 49.62 -55.84 26.90
N LYS A 30 48.91 -56.41 27.89
CA LYS A 30 47.49 -56.16 28.11
C LYS A 30 47.19 -54.69 28.43
N ALA A 31 48.01 -54.05 29.27
CA ALA A 31 47.86 -52.63 29.56
C ALA A 31 48.06 -51.76 28.30
N ARG A 32 49.05 -52.09 27.45
CA ARG A 32 49.25 -51.41 26.17
C ARG A 32 48.08 -51.62 25.21
N GLU A 33 47.56 -52.84 25.12
CA GLU A 33 46.38 -53.14 24.29
C GLU A 33 45.18 -52.30 24.73
N ILE A 34 44.93 -52.21 26.04
CA ILE A 34 43.85 -51.37 26.61
C ILE A 34 44.08 -49.89 26.27
N GLN A 35 45.31 -49.40 26.42
CA GLN A 35 45.63 -48.00 26.11
C GLN A 35 45.39 -47.67 24.63
N VAL A 36 45.86 -48.52 23.72
CA VAL A 36 45.67 -48.31 22.27
C VAL A 36 44.18 -48.32 21.92
N LYS A 37 43.40 -49.27 22.46
CA LYS A 37 41.95 -49.30 22.27
C LYS A 37 41.26 -48.06 22.82
N ALA A 38 41.67 -47.59 24.01
CA ALA A 38 41.12 -46.39 24.60
C ALA A 38 41.39 -45.14 23.75
N ASP A 39 42.59 -45.04 23.16
CA ASP A 39 42.95 -43.92 22.27
C ASP A 39 42.17 -43.98 20.94
N GLU A 40 41.97 -45.18 20.38
CA GLU A 40 41.12 -45.40 19.20
C GLU A 40 39.66 -45.03 19.47
N GLU A 41 39.09 -45.52 20.57
CA GLU A 41 37.72 -45.20 20.98
C GLU A 41 37.54 -43.71 21.27
N PHE A 42 38.51 -43.08 21.94
CA PHE A 42 38.51 -41.64 22.17
C PHE A 42 38.47 -40.85 20.86
N ALA A 43 39.31 -41.22 19.88
CA ALA A 43 39.35 -40.55 18.59
C ALA A 43 38.02 -40.70 17.84
N ILE A 44 37.43 -41.90 17.85
CA ILE A 44 36.14 -42.20 17.21
C ILE A 44 35.01 -41.41 17.87
N GLU A 45 34.89 -41.45 19.19
CA GLU A 45 33.77 -40.80 19.89
C GLU A 45 33.90 -39.27 19.82
N LYS A 46 35.12 -38.73 19.93
CA LYS A 46 35.37 -37.30 19.69
C LYS A 46 34.94 -36.89 18.28
N ALA A 47 35.35 -37.63 17.25
CA ALA A 47 34.99 -37.32 15.87
C ALA A 47 33.48 -37.39 15.64
N LYS A 48 32.81 -38.37 16.26
CA LYS A 48 31.36 -38.53 16.21
C LYS A 48 30.63 -37.36 16.87
N ILE A 49 31.02 -36.97 18.09
CA ILE A 49 30.42 -35.82 18.80
C ILE A 49 30.62 -34.54 17.99
N VAL A 50 31.85 -34.27 17.54
CA VAL A 50 32.15 -33.07 16.73
C VAL A 50 31.30 -33.06 15.46
N ARG A 51 31.22 -34.18 14.73
CA ARG A 51 30.42 -34.26 13.51
C ARG A 51 28.93 -34.02 13.77
N GLN A 52 28.39 -34.60 14.83
CA GLN A 52 26.98 -34.44 15.19
C GLN A 52 26.66 -32.98 15.53
N GLU A 53 27.50 -32.33 16.34
CA GLU A 53 27.31 -30.92 16.69
C GLU A 53 27.54 -29.99 15.50
N SER A 54 28.53 -30.26 14.63
CA SER A 54 28.72 -29.50 13.39
C SER A 54 27.47 -29.55 12.50
N LEU A 55 26.86 -30.73 12.32
CA LEU A 55 25.63 -30.86 11.54
C LEU A 55 24.45 -30.09 12.17
N ALA A 56 24.34 -30.09 13.51
CA ALA A 56 23.31 -29.32 14.20
C ALA A 56 23.51 -27.81 14.03
N ILE A 57 24.76 -27.34 14.10
CA ILE A 57 25.16 -25.95 13.87
C ILE A 57 24.84 -25.55 12.42
N ASP A 58 25.25 -26.35 11.44
CA ASP A 58 24.99 -26.08 10.03
C ASP A 58 23.48 -25.97 9.73
N ALA A 59 22.67 -26.89 10.26
CA ALA A 59 21.22 -26.85 10.12
C ALA A 59 20.60 -25.58 10.73
N GLN A 60 21.11 -25.13 11.89
CA GLN A 60 20.66 -23.89 12.52
C GLN A 60 21.06 -22.66 11.70
N TYR A 61 22.27 -22.62 11.16
CA TYR A 61 22.74 -21.53 10.30
C TYR A 61 21.98 -21.48 8.98
N ASP A 62 21.67 -22.62 8.36
CA ASP A 62 20.84 -22.68 7.17
C ASP A 62 19.44 -22.12 7.41
N LYS A 63 18.84 -22.44 8.56
CA LYS A 63 17.54 -21.86 8.95
C LYS A 63 17.64 -20.34 9.12
N LYS A 64 18.66 -19.84 9.83
CA LYS A 64 18.90 -18.41 10.03
C LYS A 64 19.14 -17.69 8.70
N ARG A 65 19.92 -18.29 7.81
CA ARG A 65 20.21 -17.76 6.48
C ARG A 65 18.95 -17.64 5.63
N LYS A 66 18.14 -18.69 5.57
CA LYS A 66 16.85 -18.67 4.85
C LYS A 66 15.91 -17.62 5.42
N GLN A 67 15.84 -17.50 6.74
CA GLN A 67 15.01 -16.48 7.40
C GLN A 67 15.50 -15.06 7.08
N ALA A 68 16.80 -14.82 7.11
CA ALA A 68 17.39 -13.52 6.75
C ALA A 68 17.12 -13.19 5.27
N GLU A 69 17.24 -14.15 4.35
CA GLU A 69 16.95 -13.95 2.94
C GLU A 69 15.48 -13.58 2.70
N VAL A 70 14.55 -14.30 3.35
CA VAL A 70 13.12 -13.98 3.28
C VAL A 70 12.84 -12.60 3.86
N SER A 71 13.40 -12.29 5.03
CA SER A 71 13.25 -10.97 5.66
C SER A 71 13.78 -9.85 4.78
N TRP A 72 14.92 -10.04 4.12
CA TRP A 72 15.48 -9.08 3.18
C TRP A 72 14.58 -8.87 1.95
N LYS A 73 14.04 -9.96 1.36
CA LYS A 73 13.08 -9.86 0.24
C LYS A 73 11.81 -9.10 0.64
N ILE A 74 11.29 -9.34 1.84
CA ILE A 74 10.14 -8.60 2.37
C ILE A 74 10.49 -7.12 2.52
N ALA A 75 11.62 -6.80 3.15
CA ALA A 75 12.07 -5.41 3.34
C ALA A 75 12.23 -4.68 1.99
N GLN A 76 12.85 -5.34 1.01
CA GLN A 76 13.01 -4.81 -0.35
C GLN A 76 11.65 -4.56 -1.01
N SER A 77 10.73 -5.54 -0.96
CA SER A 77 9.39 -5.39 -1.53
C SER A 77 8.61 -4.26 -0.88
N THR A 78 8.69 -4.13 0.45
CA THR A 78 8.05 -3.06 1.20
C THR A 78 8.62 -1.70 0.82
N ALA A 79 9.94 -1.58 0.69
CA ALA A 79 10.59 -0.35 0.26
C ALA A 79 10.15 0.08 -1.15
N ILE A 80 10.17 -0.86 -2.12
CA ILE A 80 9.72 -0.59 -3.50
C ILE A 80 8.25 -0.17 -3.53
N ASN A 81 7.38 -0.88 -2.81
CA ASN A 81 5.97 -0.50 -2.76
C ASN A 81 5.77 0.86 -2.07
N GLY A 82 6.55 1.17 -1.03
CA GLY A 82 6.56 2.48 -0.38
C GLY A 82 6.93 3.60 -1.34
N SER A 83 8.01 3.44 -2.10
CA SER A 83 8.39 4.41 -3.15
C SER A 83 7.30 4.54 -4.22
N ARG A 84 6.68 3.44 -4.63
CA ARG A 84 5.57 3.49 -5.60
C ARG A 84 4.37 4.27 -5.06
N LEU A 85 3.98 4.05 -3.81
CA LEU A 85 2.89 4.79 -3.17
C LEU A 85 3.20 6.28 -3.07
N GLN A 86 4.43 6.65 -2.73
CA GLN A 86 4.85 8.07 -2.69
C GLN A 86 4.69 8.75 -4.05
N VAL A 87 5.09 8.09 -5.14
CA VAL A 87 4.89 8.63 -6.49
C VAL A 87 3.41 8.79 -6.83
N LEU A 88 2.57 7.81 -6.48
CA LEU A 88 1.13 7.90 -6.71
C LEU A 88 0.48 9.02 -5.89
N GLN A 89 0.90 9.20 -4.64
CA GLN A 89 0.43 10.28 -3.77
C GLN A 89 0.82 11.64 -4.34
N SER A 90 2.09 11.83 -4.72
CA SER A 90 2.56 13.08 -5.32
C SER A 90 1.82 13.40 -6.62
N ARG A 91 1.54 12.40 -7.47
CA ARG A 91 0.72 12.61 -8.68
C ARG A 91 -0.70 13.06 -8.36
N ASN A 92 -1.31 12.50 -7.31
CA ASN A 92 -2.65 12.89 -6.87
C ASN A 92 -2.64 14.32 -6.30
N GLU A 93 -1.67 14.64 -5.46
CA GLU A 93 -1.49 15.97 -4.88
C GLU A 93 -1.30 17.06 -5.95
N HIS A 94 -0.58 16.77 -7.04
CA HIS A 94 -0.48 17.69 -8.17
C HIS A 94 -1.82 17.93 -8.88
N LEU A 95 -2.67 16.91 -8.99
CA LEU A 95 -4.01 17.06 -9.57
C LEU A 95 -4.94 17.83 -8.63
N GLU A 96 -4.90 17.54 -7.33
CA GLU A 96 -5.68 18.26 -6.32
C GLU A 96 -5.30 19.75 -6.30
N ASN A 97 -4.00 20.07 -6.30
CA ASN A 97 -3.55 21.46 -6.39
C ASN A 97 -4.00 22.17 -7.67
N LEU A 98 -4.07 21.46 -8.80
CA LEU A 98 -4.57 22.01 -10.07
C LEU A 98 -6.07 22.35 -9.97
N PHE A 99 -6.86 21.45 -9.39
CA PHE A 99 -8.29 21.64 -9.20
C PHE A 99 -8.59 22.73 -8.17
N ASP A 100 -7.84 22.80 -7.07
CA ASP A 100 -7.94 23.88 -6.09
C ASP A 100 -7.66 25.26 -6.73
N GLU A 101 -6.69 25.33 -7.65
CA GLU A 101 -6.41 26.56 -8.38
C GLU A 101 -7.52 26.90 -9.39
N ALA A 102 -8.10 25.90 -10.05
CA ALA A 102 -9.25 26.08 -10.91
C ALA A 102 -10.48 26.58 -10.13
N ASP A 103 -10.73 26.07 -8.92
CA ASP A 103 -11.80 26.54 -8.03
C ASP A 103 -11.60 28.02 -7.66
N LYS A 104 -10.39 28.42 -7.27
CA LYS A 104 -10.05 29.83 -6.98
C LYS A 104 -10.28 30.75 -8.19
N GLN A 105 -9.89 30.31 -9.38
CA GLN A 105 -10.15 31.07 -10.61
C GLN A 105 -11.66 31.17 -10.87
N THR A 106 -12.41 30.11 -10.63
CA THR A 106 -13.86 30.07 -10.80
C THR A 106 -14.57 31.02 -9.83
N LYS A 107 -14.10 31.12 -8.58
CA LYS A 107 -14.55 32.13 -7.61
C LYS A 107 -14.24 33.57 -8.04
N THR A 108 -13.14 33.79 -8.76
CA THR A 108 -12.81 35.12 -9.28
C THR A 108 -13.74 35.52 -10.44
N LEU A 109 -14.16 34.56 -11.26
CA LEU A 109 -15.04 34.80 -12.41
C LEU A 109 -16.45 35.27 -12.03
N SER A 110 -16.94 34.92 -10.83
CA SER A 110 -18.27 35.37 -10.38
C SER A 110 -18.36 36.85 -10.03
N SER A 111 -17.21 37.53 -9.92
CA SER A 111 -17.16 38.99 -9.75
C SER A 111 -17.04 39.76 -11.07
N GLY A 112 -16.96 39.07 -12.21
CA GLY A 112 -16.76 39.69 -13.53
C GLY A 112 -18.05 40.04 -14.27
N GLU A 113 -17.96 40.91 -15.27
CA GLU A 113 -19.11 41.32 -16.10
C GLU A 113 -19.77 40.15 -16.85
N LYS A 114 -18.99 39.11 -17.19
CA LYS A 114 -19.48 37.89 -17.87
C LYS A 114 -20.35 37.01 -16.98
N TYR A 115 -20.31 37.19 -15.66
CA TYR A 115 -21.10 36.37 -14.72
C TYR A 115 -22.61 36.58 -14.92
N ARG A 116 -23.04 37.81 -15.27
CA ARG A 116 -24.46 38.10 -15.52
C ARG A 116 -25.03 37.25 -16.66
N GLU A 117 -24.32 37.19 -17.79
CA GLU A 117 -24.72 36.36 -18.93
C GLU A 117 -24.66 34.86 -18.59
N ALA A 118 -23.65 34.44 -17.82
CA ALA A 118 -23.54 33.07 -17.36
C ALA A 118 -24.73 32.66 -16.50
N VAL A 119 -25.13 33.47 -15.51
CA VAL A 119 -26.27 33.17 -14.63
C VAL A 119 -27.59 33.10 -15.41
N GLU A 120 -27.81 33.96 -16.40
CA GLU A 120 -28.99 33.85 -17.28
C GLU A 120 -29.03 32.49 -17.98
N ASN A 121 -27.91 32.05 -18.55
CA ASN A 121 -27.81 30.76 -19.22
C ASN A 121 -27.93 29.57 -18.25
N LEU A 122 -27.37 29.67 -17.04
CA LEU A 122 -27.48 28.65 -15.99
C LEU A 122 -28.93 28.48 -15.52
N ILE A 123 -29.67 29.58 -15.34
CA ILE A 123 -31.09 29.55 -15.00
C ILE A 123 -31.90 28.93 -16.14
N LEU A 124 -31.63 29.32 -17.39
CA LEU A 124 -32.30 28.76 -18.57
C LEU A 124 -32.08 27.24 -18.65
N GLU A 125 -30.85 26.76 -18.44
CA GLU A 125 -30.53 25.34 -18.43
C GLU A 125 -31.31 24.60 -17.33
N VAL A 126 -31.39 25.16 -16.11
CA VAL A 126 -32.17 24.60 -15.01
C VAL A 126 -33.65 24.46 -15.37
N LEU A 127 -34.26 25.50 -15.97
CA LEU A 127 -35.66 25.47 -16.40
C LEU A 127 -35.90 24.39 -17.46
N LEU A 128 -34.99 24.28 -18.45
CA LEU A 128 -35.06 23.26 -19.51
C LEU A 128 -34.83 21.83 -18.99
N LYS A 129 -34.12 21.65 -17.88
CA LYS A 129 -33.90 20.33 -17.26
C LYS A 129 -35.07 19.90 -16.37
N LEU A 130 -35.67 20.85 -15.64
CA LEU A 130 -36.79 20.55 -14.73
C LEU A 130 -38.12 20.40 -15.48
N LEU A 131 -38.38 21.22 -16.51
CA LEU A 131 -39.62 21.20 -17.32
C LEU A 131 -40.93 21.25 -16.50
N SER A 132 -40.89 21.86 -15.31
CA SER A 132 -42.00 21.96 -14.36
C SER A 132 -42.71 23.31 -14.43
N SER A 133 -43.97 23.34 -13.97
CA SER A 133 -44.75 24.58 -13.82
C SER A 133 -44.22 25.48 -12.71
N ASP A 134 -43.71 24.90 -11.62
CA ASP A 134 -43.24 25.64 -10.45
C ASP A 134 -41.79 25.23 -10.13
N VAL A 135 -40.91 26.23 -10.07
CA VAL A 135 -39.48 26.07 -9.82
C VAL A 135 -39.03 27.05 -8.75
N THR A 136 -38.40 26.55 -7.69
CA THR A 136 -37.72 27.37 -6.69
C THR A 136 -36.24 27.44 -7.02
N LEU A 137 -35.70 28.64 -7.23
CA LEU A 137 -34.28 28.89 -7.44
C LEU A 137 -33.62 29.28 -6.12
N SER A 138 -32.75 28.41 -5.63
CA SER A 138 -31.84 28.70 -4.54
C SER A 138 -30.60 29.40 -5.07
N HIS A 139 -30.28 30.57 -4.54
CA HIS A 139 -29.12 31.37 -4.94
C HIS A 139 -28.40 31.93 -3.70
N ARG A 140 -27.29 32.65 -3.94
CA ARG A 140 -26.59 33.34 -2.87
C ARG A 140 -27.26 34.64 -2.47
N PRO A 141 -27.20 35.05 -1.20
CA PRO A 141 -27.65 36.36 -0.76
C PRO A 141 -27.13 37.52 -1.63
N LYS A 142 -25.83 37.51 -1.99
CA LYS A 142 -25.19 38.56 -2.82
C LYS A 142 -25.75 38.67 -4.25
N ASP A 143 -26.23 37.56 -4.82
CA ASP A 143 -26.65 37.49 -6.22
C ASP A 143 -28.15 37.72 -6.42
N THR A 144 -28.88 38.07 -5.37
CA THR A 144 -30.36 38.15 -5.37
C THR A 144 -30.92 39.07 -6.45
N GLU A 145 -30.32 40.26 -6.65
CA GLU A 145 -30.78 41.22 -7.65
C GLU A 145 -30.49 40.70 -9.07
N LEU A 146 -29.28 40.20 -9.28
CA LEU A 146 -28.83 39.66 -10.57
C LEU A 146 -29.67 38.45 -10.99
N VAL A 147 -29.98 37.53 -10.06
CA VAL A 147 -30.81 36.34 -10.34
C VAL A 147 -32.24 36.73 -10.69
N LYS A 148 -32.82 37.77 -10.06
CA LYS A 148 -34.16 38.27 -10.42
C LYS A 148 -34.17 38.83 -11.83
N GLU A 149 -33.21 39.68 -12.19
CA GLU A 149 -33.10 40.22 -13.54
C GLU A 149 -32.86 39.13 -14.59
N ALA A 150 -31.90 38.24 -14.33
CA ALA A 150 -31.55 37.13 -15.21
C ALA A 150 -32.70 36.13 -15.36
N SER A 151 -33.49 35.88 -14.31
CA SER A 151 -34.65 34.98 -14.38
C SER A 151 -35.74 35.49 -15.32
N ALA A 152 -35.98 36.81 -15.37
CA ALA A 152 -36.96 37.40 -16.27
C ALA A 152 -36.55 37.26 -17.74
N ALA A 153 -35.25 37.40 -18.03
CA ALA A 153 -34.69 37.16 -19.36
C ALA A 153 -34.73 35.65 -19.73
N ALA A 154 -34.32 34.78 -18.80
CA ALA A 154 -34.32 33.34 -18.97
C ALA A 154 -35.73 32.76 -19.19
N GLN A 155 -36.76 33.26 -18.49
CA GLN A 155 -38.15 32.84 -18.68
C GLN A 155 -38.69 33.14 -20.09
N LYS A 156 -38.32 34.30 -20.68
CA LYS A 156 -38.70 34.64 -22.06
C LYS A 156 -38.09 33.64 -23.05
N ARG A 157 -36.78 33.38 -22.92
CA ARG A 157 -36.07 32.39 -23.75
C ARG A 157 -36.61 30.98 -23.54
N TYR A 158 -36.94 30.61 -22.30
CA TYR A 158 -37.53 29.32 -21.99
C TYR A 158 -38.89 29.13 -22.67
N LYS A 159 -39.75 30.16 -22.66
CA LYS A 159 -41.04 30.13 -23.36
C LYS A 159 -40.88 29.99 -24.87
N GLU A 160 -39.91 30.70 -25.46
CA GLU A 160 -39.59 30.61 -26.89
C GLU A 160 -39.10 29.22 -27.29
N LEU A 161 -38.26 28.58 -26.47
CA LEU A 161 -37.65 27.28 -26.78
C LEU A 161 -38.56 26.09 -26.46
N SER A 162 -39.25 26.13 -25.32
CA SER A 162 -40.02 24.98 -24.80
C SER A 162 -41.52 25.08 -25.05
N GLY A 163 -42.04 26.28 -25.33
CA GLY A 163 -43.48 26.56 -25.41
C GLY A 163 -44.22 26.50 -24.07
N ARG A 164 -43.51 26.35 -22.94
CA ARG A 164 -44.08 26.25 -21.59
C ARG A 164 -43.77 27.49 -20.77
N GLU A 165 -44.62 27.78 -19.78
CA GLU A 165 -44.40 28.81 -18.77
C GLU A 165 -44.15 28.16 -17.41
N SER A 166 -43.25 28.77 -16.63
CA SER A 166 -42.88 28.30 -15.30
C SER A 166 -42.87 29.48 -14.32
N THR A 167 -43.55 29.32 -13.19
CA THR A 167 -43.48 30.23 -12.05
C THR A 167 -42.17 30.01 -11.30
N VAL A 168 -41.40 31.08 -11.11
CA VAL A 168 -40.11 31.03 -10.39
C VAL A 168 -40.24 31.71 -9.04
N SER A 169 -39.92 30.97 -7.98
CA SER A 169 -39.73 31.50 -6.62
C SER A 169 -38.23 31.57 -6.29
N PHE A 170 -37.85 32.48 -5.40
CA PHE A 170 -36.45 32.73 -5.05
C PHE A 170 -36.18 32.41 -3.58
N GLU A 171 -35.10 31.70 -3.31
CA GLU A 171 -34.68 31.32 -1.95
C GLU A 171 -33.18 31.61 -1.78
N SER A 172 -32.81 32.39 -0.76
CA SER A 172 -31.40 32.72 -0.48
C SER A 172 -30.77 31.71 0.48
N SER A 173 -30.65 30.45 0.05
CA SER A 173 -30.18 29.35 0.90
C SER A 173 -28.73 28.92 0.64
N LEU A 174 -28.06 29.46 -0.38
CA LEU A 174 -26.68 29.08 -0.69
C LEU A 174 -25.66 29.84 0.16
N PRO A 175 -24.51 29.23 0.51
CA PRO A 175 -23.43 29.90 1.22
C PRO A 175 -22.84 31.08 0.44
N ASP A 176 -22.49 32.15 1.14
CA ASP A 176 -21.90 33.37 0.55
C ASP A 176 -20.42 33.24 0.12
N ASP A 177 -19.76 32.15 0.51
CA ASP A 177 -18.31 31.91 0.31
C ASP A 177 -17.97 31.14 -0.97
N GLY A 178 -18.97 30.61 -1.67
CA GLY A 178 -18.68 29.78 -2.83
C GLY A 178 -18.25 30.58 -4.10
N ALA A 179 -18.20 29.91 -5.26
CA ALA A 179 -18.02 30.49 -6.60
C ALA A 179 -19.26 31.14 -7.24
N GLY A 180 -20.39 30.46 -7.43
CA GLY A 180 -21.65 31.14 -7.82
C GLY A 180 -22.71 30.19 -8.32
N GLY A 181 -23.74 30.73 -8.98
CA GLY A 181 -24.75 29.97 -9.70
C GLY A 181 -26.03 29.72 -8.92
N VAL A 182 -26.81 28.74 -9.38
CA VAL A 182 -28.18 28.51 -8.91
C VAL A 182 -28.46 27.02 -8.75
N ILE A 183 -29.27 26.67 -7.75
CA ILE A 183 -29.85 25.34 -7.61
C ILE A 183 -31.34 25.47 -7.87
N GLY A 184 -31.86 24.78 -8.88
CA GLY A 184 -33.28 24.72 -9.14
C GLY A 184 -33.91 23.53 -8.44
N SER A 185 -35.07 23.73 -7.83
CA SER A 185 -35.86 22.66 -7.26
C SER A 185 -37.32 22.71 -7.70
N SER A 186 -37.94 21.54 -7.82
CA SER A 186 -39.35 21.40 -8.18
C SER A 186 -40.03 20.31 -7.33
N LEU A 187 -41.37 20.25 -7.39
CA LEU A 187 -42.21 19.33 -6.61
C LEU A 187 -41.92 19.41 -5.10
N ALA A 188 -41.94 20.63 -4.56
CA ALA A 188 -41.61 20.91 -3.16
C ALA A 188 -40.23 20.37 -2.73
N GLY A 189 -39.24 20.48 -3.61
CA GLY A 189 -37.84 20.11 -3.32
C GLY A 189 -37.47 18.66 -3.59
N ARG A 190 -38.37 17.84 -4.16
CA ARG A 190 -38.09 16.42 -4.50
C ARG A 190 -37.10 16.26 -5.65
N ILE A 191 -37.20 17.12 -6.67
CA ILE A 191 -36.27 17.13 -7.80
C ILE A 191 -35.41 18.36 -7.65
N LYS A 192 -34.09 18.18 -7.67
CA LYS A 192 -33.10 19.26 -7.57
C LYS A 192 -32.10 19.15 -8.72
N VAL A 193 -31.80 20.28 -9.33
CA VAL A 193 -30.75 20.44 -10.33
C VAL A 193 -29.77 21.46 -9.78
N ASP A 194 -28.61 20.98 -9.35
CA ASP A 194 -27.51 21.82 -8.92
C ASP A 194 -26.76 22.31 -10.16
N ASN A 195 -26.86 23.61 -10.44
CA ASN A 195 -26.13 24.27 -11.53
C ASN A 195 -25.23 25.38 -10.97
N THR A 196 -24.70 25.17 -9.77
CA THR A 196 -23.63 26.01 -9.19
C THR A 196 -22.34 25.84 -9.98
N LEU A 197 -21.49 26.87 -9.95
CA LEU A 197 -20.21 26.80 -10.65
C LEU A 197 -19.30 25.72 -10.05
N GLU A 198 -19.35 25.49 -8.74
CA GLU A 198 -18.59 24.43 -8.07
C GLU A 198 -19.01 23.04 -8.53
N GLU A 199 -20.31 22.72 -8.55
CA GLU A 199 -20.76 21.39 -8.95
C GLU A 199 -20.48 21.13 -10.44
N ARG A 200 -20.60 22.16 -11.28
CA ARG A 200 -20.21 22.06 -12.70
C ARG A 200 -18.71 21.77 -12.86
N LEU A 201 -17.87 22.47 -12.10
CA LEU A 201 -16.43 22.23 -12.11
C LEU A 201 -16.14 20.79 -11.67
N LYS A 202 -16.70 20.34 -10.56
CA LYS A 202 -16.55 18.97 -10.06
C LYS A 202 -16.96 17.89 -11.09
N ILE A 203 -18.11 18.07 -11.74
CA ILE A 203 -18.56 17.15 -12.81
C ILE A 203 -17.55 17.14 -13.97
N LEU A 204 -16.97 18.30 -14.32
CA LEU A 204 -15.96 18.41 -15.36
C LEU A 204 -14.65 17.75 -14.94
N GLU A 205 -14.21 17.94 -13.70
CA GLU A 205 -13.00 17.32 -13.13
C GLU A 205 -13.07 15.80 -13.25
N GLU A 206 -14.18 15.18 -12.85
CA GLU A 206 -14.37 13.73 -12.94
C GLU A 206 -14.30 13.21 -14.39
N LYS A 207 -14.92 13.94 -15.33
CA LYS A 207 -14.96 13.56 -16.75
C LYS A 207 -13.63 13.77 -17.45
N MET A 208 -12.93 14.86 -17.14
CA MET A 208 -11.67 15.25 -17.77
C MET A 208 -10.45 14.61 -17.10
N LEU A 209 -10.60 14.01 -15.92
CA LEU A 209 -9.50 13.36 -15.19
C LEU A 209 -8.66 12.40 -16.04
N PRO A 210 -9.25 11.54 -16.91
CA PRO A 210 -8.46 10.66 -17.78
C PRO A 210 -7.62 11.42 -18.80
N GLU A 211 -8.15 12.50 -19.37
CA GLU A 211 -7.46 13.35 -20.35
C GLU A 211 -6.35 14.15 -19.67
N LEU A 212 -6.65 14.78 -18.53
CA LEU A 212 -5.66 15.51 -17.73
C LEU A 212 -4.49 14.61 -17.30
N ARG A 213 -4.77 13.36 -16.90
CA ARG A 213 -3.71 12.39 -16.59
C ARG A 213 -2.86 12.04 -17.80
N PHE A 214 -3.48 11.91 -18.97
CA PHE A 214 -2.78 11.63 -20.21
C PHE A 214 -1.87 12.79 -20.60
N ASP A 215 -2.34 14.03 -20.51
CA ASP A 215 -1.58 15.22 -20.87
C ASP A 215 -0.44 15.52 -19.88
N LEU A 216 -0.70 15.36 -18.58
CA LEU A 216 0.29 15.66 -17.54
C LEU A 216 1.36 14.58 -17.37
N PHE A 217 0.97 13.31 -17.46
CA PHE A 217 1.87 12.18 -17.15
C PHE A 217 2.18 11.28 -18.34
N GLY A 218 1.61 11.57 -19.51
CA GLY A 218 1.83 10.83 -20.74
C GLY A 218 0.95 9.59 -20.92
N PRO A 219 1.02 8.97 -22.11
CA PRO A 219 0.29 7.74 -22.41
C PRO A 219 0.80 6.56 -21.60
N ASN A 220 -0.12 5.65 -21.26
CA ASN A 220 0.27 4.33 -20.77
C ASN A 220 0.77 3.48 -21.94
N GLU A 221 2.09 3.20 -21.98
CA GLU A 221 2.74 2.38 -23.02
C GLU A 221 2.13 0.97 -23.17
N ASN A 222 1.51 0.44 -22.11
CA ASN A 222 0.88 -0.88 -22.13
C ASN A 222 -0.56 -0.87 -22.67
N ARG A 223 -1.18 0.30 -22.86
CA ARG A 223 -2.55 0.40 -23.39
C ARG A 223 -2.52 0.26 -24.92
N LYS A 224 -3.00 -0.87 -25.43
CA LYS A 224 -3.05 -1.15 -26.88
C LYS A 224 -4.38 -0.80 -27.56
N PHE A 225 -5.46 -0.70 -26.79
CA PHE A 225 -6.80 -0.45 -27.31
C PHE A 225 -7.43 0.76 -26.61
N TYR A 226 -8.07 1.63 -27.39
CA TYR A 226 -8.69 2.88 -26.95
C TYR A 226 -10.22 2.89 -27.12
N THR A 227 -10.76 1.81 -27.69
CA THR A 227 -12.20 1.50 -27.78
C THR A 227 -12.82 1.23 -26.42
#